data_AF-A0A2S2NR57-F1
#
_entry.id   AF-A0A2S2NR57-F1
#
_cell.length_a   1.000
_cell.length_b   1.000
_cell.length_c   1.000
_cell.angle_alpha   90.00
_cell.angle_beta   90.00
_cell.angle_gamma   90.00
#
_symmetry.space_group_name_H-M   'P 1'
#
loop_
_entity.id
_entity.type
_entity.pdbx_description
1 polymer ?
#
loop_
_entity_poly.entity_id
_entity_poly.type
_entity_poly.pdbx_seq_one_letter_code
_entity_poly.pdbx_strand_id
1 'polypeptide(L)'
;MDAGNKEERPLNPRAKANILEIFTFSWIFKLFKVGRKRDLEFNDLYIPLNNDRSSLLGVELKKRWKIETVNAKNENREPSLLRVLVRMFGAKLMLYGFIQAFVEIVLRMSQPILIGGLLEYFNPDKSNTKDLNHAYYYASGLLLNMLANILLFHYSQMEMGHLGMKIRVACCSEIYKKVKPRLAKW
;
A
#
# COMPACT_ATOMS: atom_id res chain seq x y z
N MET A 1 7.95 -33.13 0.08
CA MET A 1 8.13 -32.38 -1.18
C MET A 1 9.08 -31.24 -0.89
N ASP A 2 10.35 -31.63 -0.97
CA ASP A 2 11.59 -30.91 -1.25
C ASP A 2 11.91 -29.67 -0.43
N ALA A 3 12.46 -29.93 0.76
CA ALA A 3 13.36 -29.03 1.46
C ALA A 3 14.80 -29.16 0.91
N GLY A 4 14.96 -29.17 -0.42
CA GLY A 4 16.25 -29.22 -1.11
C GLY A 4 16.75 -27.81 -1.40
N ASN A 5 17.94 -27.47 -0.91
CA ASN A 5 18.71 -26.24 -1.12
C ASN A 5 17.90 -24.94 -1.28
N LYS A 6 17.76 -24.18 -0.18
CA LYS A 6 17.41 -22.75 -0.29
C LYS A 6 18.59 -22.03 -0.91
N GLU A 7 18.61 -21.91 -2.23
CA GLU A 7 19.47 -20.94 -2.90
C GLU A 7 19.22 -19.56 -2.23
N GLU A 8 20.30 -18.91 -1.80
CA GLU A 8 20.24 -17.66 -1.04
C GLU A 8 19.76 -16.52 -1.93
N ARG A 9 18.44 -16.39 -2.02
CA ARG A 9 17.81 -15.28 -2.73
C ARG A 9 18.19 -13.93 -2.11
N PRO A 10 18.29 -12.87 -2.91
CA PRO A 10 18.69 -11.57 -2.43
C PRO A 10 17.67 -11.00 -1.43
N LEU A 11 18.17 -10.24 -0.45
CA LEU A 11 17.34 -9.50 0.50
C LEU A 11 16.56 -8.39 -0.20
N ASN A 12 15.34 -8.14 0.25
CA ASN A 12 14.51 -7.08 -0.34
C ASN A 12 15.14 -5.70 -0.12
N PRO A 13 15.48 -4.95 -1.19
CA PRO A 13 16.12 -3.65 -1.07
C PRO A 13 15.21 -2.62 -0.40
N ARG A 14 13.88 -2.83 -0.41
CA ARG A 14 12.91 -1.99 0.32
C ARG A 14 13.20 -1.95 1.82
N ALA A 15 13.83 -2.97 2.40
CA ALA A 15 14.18 -2.99 3.82
C ALA A 15 15.28 -1.99 4.21
N LYS A 16 16.12 -1.58 3.27
CA LYS A 16 17.21 -0.60 3.47
C LYS A 16 16.96 0.71 2.70
N ALA A 17 15.80 0.85 2.08
CA ALA A 17 15.50 1.98 1.21
C ALA A 17 15.24 3.26 2.00
N ASN A 18 15.73 4.38 1.50
CA ASN A 18 15.43 5.70 2.07
C ASN A 18 13.99 6.13 1.76
N ILE A 19 13.48 7.12 2.49
CA ILE A 19 12.10 7.63 2.31
C ILE A 19 11.84 8.05 0.85
N LEU A 20 12.79 8.77 0.24
CA LEU A 20 12.69 9.16 -1.17
C LEU A 20 12.67 7.97 -2.13
N GLU A 21 13.45 6.93 -1.87
CA GLU A 21 13.46 5.70 -2.67
C GLU A 21 12.16 4.92 -2.54
N ILE A 22 11.51 5.00 -1.38
CA ILE A 22 10.19 4.38 -1.15
C ILE A 22 9.13 5.12 -1.97
N PHE A 23 9.08 6.46 -1.91
CA PHE A 23 8.10 7.25 -2.67
C PHE A 23 8.29 7.18 -4.18
N THR A 24 9.54 7.13 -4.65
CA THR A 24 9.86 7.01 -6.09
C THR A 24 9.87 5.57 -6.60
N PHE A 25 9.65 4.59 -5.71
CA PHE A 25 9.81 3.16 -5.99
C PHE A 25 11.18 2.80 -6.57
N SER A 26 12.22 3.60 -6.30
CA SER A 26 13.52 3.44 -6.94
C SER A 26 14.21 2.12 -6.60
N TRP A 27 13.86 1.53 -5.46
CA TRP A 27 14.40 0.26 -4.98
C TRP A 27 14.13 -0.92 -5.93
N ILE A 28 13.09 -0.88 -6.78
CA ILE A 28 12.76 -1.97 -7.72
C ILE A 28 13.53 -1.89 -9.04
N PHE A 29 14.12 -0.74 -9.39
CA PHE A 29 14.76 -0.54 -10.71
C PHE A 29 15.86 -1.55 -11.02
N LYS A 30 16.59 -2.02 -10.01
CA LYS A 30 17.61 -3.06 -10.20
C LYS A 30 17.02 -4.33 -10.80
N LEU A 31 15.83 -4.75 -10.34
CA LEU A 31 15.13 -5.92 -10.86
C LEU A 31 14.65 -5.68 -12.30
N PHE A 32 14.10 -4.50 -12.59
CA PHE A 32 13.69 -4.15 -13.96
C PHE A 32 14.86 -4.09 -14.94
N LYS A 33 16.05 -3.67 -14.48
CA LYS A 33 17.26 -3.69 -15.31
C LYS A 33 17.70 -5.10 -15.67
N VAL A 34 17.52 -6.07 -14.76
CA VAL A 34 17.77 -7.50 -15.04
C VAL A 34 16.71 -8.02 -16.01
N GLY A 35 15.42 -7.79 -15.72
CA GLY A 35 14.30 -8.22 -16.58
C GLY A 35 14.32 -7.62 -18.00
N ARG A 36 14.97 -6.46 -18.19
CA ARG A 36 15.20 -5.88 -19.52
C ARG A 36 16.26 -6.66 -20.32
N LYS A 37 17.26 -7.21 -19.65
CA LYS A 37 18.40 -7.87 -20.29
C LYS A 37 18.13 -9.34 -20.58
N ARG A 38 17.37 -10.01 -19.72
CA ARG A 38 16.98 -11.42 -19.83
C ARG A 38 15.71 -11.68 -19.03
N ASP A 39 15.09 -12.83 -19.28
CA ASP A 39 13.96 -13.30 -18.48
C ASP A 39 14.36 -13.50 -17.01
N LEU A 40 13.42 -13.18 -16.11
CA LEU A 40 13.62 -13.27 -14.67
C LEU A 40 13.48 -14.71 -14.20
N GLU A 41 14.46 -15.18 -13.44
CA GLU A 41 14.43 -16.49 -12.82
C GLU A 41 14.02 -16.39 -11.35
N PHE A 42 13.67 -17.52 -10.74
CA PHE A 42 13.24 -17.57 -9.34
C PHE A 42 14.29 -17.00 -8.37
N ASN A 43 15.57 -17.16 -8.69
CA ASN A 43 16.70 -16.71 -7.88
C ASN A 43 16.95 -15.20 -7.95
N ASP A 44 16.45 -14.53 -8.99
CA ASP A 44 16.52 -13.07 -9.10
C ASP A 44 15.51 -12.36 -8.20
N LEU A 45 14.47 -13.09 -7.76
CA LEU A 45 13.38 -12.52 -6.97
C LEU A 45 13.79 -12.36 -5.51
N TYR A 46 13.51 -11.18 -4.96
CA TYR A 46 13.79 -10.87 -3.58
C TYR A 46 12.96 -11.71 -2.60
N ILE A 47 13.58 -12.04 -1.46
CA ILE A 47 12.86 -12.65 -0.33
C ILE A 47 11.81 -11.64 0.20
N PRO A 48 10.59 -12.08 0.58
CA PRO A 48 9.61 -11.21 1.23
C PRO A 48 10.18 -10.52 2.47
N LEU A 49 9.70 -9.31 2.77
CA LEU A 49 10.03 -8.66 4.04
C LEU A 49 9.58 -9.56 5.20
N ASN A 50 10.27 -9.46 6.33
CA ASN A 50 9.94 -10.27 7.51
C ASN A 50 8.46 -10.11 7.90
N ASN A 51 7.94 -8.89 7.90
CA ASN A 51 6.54 -8.58 8.22
C ASN A 51 5.51 -9.15 7.22
N ASP A 52 5.96 -9.65 6.07
CA ASP A 52 5.12 -10.18 5.00
C ASP A 52 5.15 -11.71 4.93
N ARG A 53 5.97 -12.35 5.78
CA ARG A 53 6.09 -13.81 5.82
C ARG A 53 4.77 -14.43 6.31
N SER A 54 4.33 -15.46 5.59
CA SER A 54 3.11 -16.21 5.91
C SER A 54 3.13 -16.86 7.29
N SER A 55 4.31 -17.29 7.75
CA SER A 55 4.48 -17.87 9.10
C SER A 55 4.10 -16.88 10.19
N LEU A 56 4.63 -15.65 10.13
CA LEU A 56 4.35 -14.60 11.12
C LEU A 56 2.90 -14.13 11.04
N LEU A 57 2.41 -13.83 9.84
CA LEU A 57 1.03 -13.38 9.64
C LEU A 57 0.00 -14.43 10.10
N GLY A 58 0.24 -15.71 9.81
CA GLY A 58 -0.62 -16.79 10.27
C GLY A 58 -0.58 -16.98 11.79
N VAL A 59 0.60 -16.92 12.42
CA VAL A 59 0.71 -17.00 13.89
C VAL A 59 -0.07 -15.87 14.58
N GLU A 60 0.06 -14.64 14.09
CA GLU A 60 -0.68 -13.50 14.64
C GLU A 60 -2.19 -13.65 14.43
N LEU A 61 -2.63 -14.03 13.23
CA LEU A 61 -4.05 -14.26 12.95
C LEU A 61 -4.63 -15.36 13.86
N LYS A 62 -3.90 -16.46 14.05
CA LYS A 62 -4.31 -17.55 14.95
C LYS A 62 -4.43 -17.10 16.41
N LYS A 63 -3.48 -16.27 16.88
CA LYS A 63 -3.51 -15.72 18.23
C LYS A 63 -4.75 -14.84 18.43
N ARG A 64 -5.02 -13.93 17.49
CA ARG A 64 -6.18 -13.03 17.53
C ARG A 64 -7.50 -13.80 17.40
N TRP A 65 -7.53 -14.85 16.59
CA TRP A 65 -8.66 -15.75 16.47
C TRP A 65 -9.02 -16.44 17.80
N LYS A 66 -8.01 -16.94 18.53
CA LYS A 66 -8.25 -17.54 19.86
C LYS A 66 -8.87 -16.53 20.85
N ILE A 67 -8.35 -15.31 20.88
CA ILE A 67 -8.90 -14.23 21.73
C ILE A 67 -10.36 -13.97 21.34
N GLU A 68 -10.66 -13.87 20.04
CA GLU A 68 -12.02 -13.66 19.57
C GLU A 68 -12.96 -14.81 19.94
N THR A 69 -12.51 -16.07 19.89
CA THR A 69 -13.34 -17.21 20.31
C THR A 69 -13.67 -17.19 21.79
N VAL A 70 -12.74 -16.74 22.65
CA VAL A 70 -12.99 -16.58 24.09
C VAL A 70 -13.97 -15.45 24.34
N ASN A 71 -13.76 -14.29 23.71
CA ASN A 71 -14.65 -13.14 23.86
C ASN A 71 -16.05 -13.43 23.33
N ALA A 72 -16.16 -14.14 22.21
CA ALA A 72 -17.44 -14.54 21.63
C ALA A 72 -18.23 -15.47 22.57
N LYS A 73 -17.54 -16.42 23.22
CA LYS A 73 -18.15 -17.29 24.23
C LYS A 73 -18.65 -16.51 25.45
N ASN A 74 -17.86 -15.54 25.93
CA ASN A 74 -18.24 -14.71 27.08
C ASN A 74 -19.42 -13.78 26.77
N GLU A 75 -19.52 -13.31 25.53
CA GLU A 75 -20.59 -12.42 25.06
C GLU A 75 -21.80 -13.18 24.45
N ASN A 76 -21.87 -14.52 24.59
CA ASN A 76 -22.90 -15.38 24.00
C ASN A 76 -23.19 -15.09 22.51
N ARG A 77 -22.12 -14.88 21.73
CA ARG A 77 -22.20 -14.57 20.29
C ARG A 77 -21.32 -15.50 19.48
N GLU A 78 -21.51 -15.51 18.16
CA GLU A 78 -20.64 -16.25 17.26
C GLU A 78 -19.30 -15.51 17.01
N PRO A 79 -18.17 -16.23 16.90
CA PRO A 79 -16.89 -15.65 16.54
C PRO A 79 -16.85 -15.23 15.07
N SER A 80 -16.43 -14.00 14.79
CA SER A 80 -16.39 -13.48 13.41
C SER A 80 -14.96 -13.22 12.94
N LEU A 81 -14.61 -13.79 11.78
CA LEU A 81 -13.29 -13.58 11.16
C LEU A 81 -13.10 -12.12 10.73
N LEU A 82 -14.16 -11.48 10.25
CA LEU A 82 -14.12 -10.07 9.85
C LEU A 82 -13.72 -9.19 11.03
N ARG A 83 -14.25 -9.44 12.24
CA ARG A 83 -13.86 -8.69 13.44
C ARG A 83 -12.37 -8.86 13.78
N VAL A 84 -11.84 -10.06 13.60
CA VAL A 84 -10.41 -10.34 13.80
C VAL A 84 -9.55 -9.59 12.78
N LEU A 85 -9.92 -9.63 11.50
CA LEU A 85 -9.20 -8.94 10.43
C LEU A 85 -9.25 -7.42 10.61
N VAL A 86 -10.40 -6.86 10.98
CA VAL A 86 -10.55 -5.44 11.30
C VAL A 86 -9.71 -5.06 12.52
N ARG A 87 -9.66 -5.89 13.57
CA ARG A 87 -8.76 -5.62 14.72
C ARG A 87 -7.28 -5.70 14.35
N MET A 88 -6.90 -6.56 13.41
CA MET A 88 -5.50 -6.76 13.01
C MET A 88 -5.01 -5.70 12.03
N PHE A 89 -5.84 -5.27 11.08
CA PHE A 89 -5.45 -4.40 9.96
C PHE A 89 -6.25 -3.09 9.87
N GLY A 90 -7.35 -2.96 10.61
CA GLY A 90 -8.31 -1.86 10.48
C GLY A 90 -7.73 -0.49 10.77
N ALA A 91 -6.84 -0.35 11.77
CA ALA A 91 -6.19 0.92 12.05
C ALA A 91 -5.33 1.40 10.86
N LYS A 92 -4.59 0.48 10.21
CA LYS A 92 -3.80 0.79 9.01
C LYS A 92 -4.71 1.10 7.83
N LEU A 93 -5.76 0.30 7.64
CA LEU A 93 -6.76 0.53 6.59
C LEU A 93 -7.42 1.92 6.72
N MET A 94 -7.83 2.29 7.94
CA MET A 94 -8.40 3.61 8.22
C MET A 94 -7.40 4.74 7.95
N LEU A 95 -6.14 4.59 8.39
CA LEU A 95 -5.10 5.59 8.14
C LEU A 95 -4.89 5.82 6.64
N TYR A 96 -4.70 4.75 5.86
CA TYR A 96 -4.53 4.87 4.41
C TYR A 96 -5.80 5.39 3.72
N GLY A 97 -6.98 4.98 4.19
CA GLY A 97 -8.26 5.50 3.69
C GLY A 97 -8.44 6.99 3.95
N PHE A 98 -8.02 7.49 5.12
CA PHE A 98 -8.05 8.92 5.44
C PHE A 98 -7.09 9.72 4.54
N ILE A 99 -5.87 9.22 4.32
CA ILE A 99 -4.91 9.83 3.39
C ILE A 99 -5.51 9.88 1.98
N GLN A 100 -6.13 8.78 1.53
CA GLN A 100 -6.78 8.72 0.22
C GLN A 100 -7.92 9.74 0.11
N ALA A 101 -8.78 9.84 1.13
CA ALA A 101 -9.87 10.81 1.16
C ALA A 101 -9.34 12.25 1.11
N PHE A 102 -8.26 12.55 1.83
CA PHE A 102 -7.61 13.86 1.76
C PHE A 102 -7.09 14.18 0.34
N VAL A 103 -6.44 13.22 -0.33
CA VAL A 103 -5.95 13.39 -1.70
C VAL A 103 -7.09 13.66 -2.68
N GLU A 104 -8.19 12.91 -2.56
CA GLU A 104 -9.36 13.03 -3.45
C GLU A 104 -10.18 14.30 -3.20
N ILE A 105 -10.33 14.72 -1.94
CA ILE A 105 -11.16 15.88 -1.60
C ILE A 105 -10.37 17.17 -1.72
N VAL A 106 -9.14 17.22 -1.22
CA VAL A 106 -8.36 18.47 -1.15
C VAL A 106 -7.54 18.67 -2.41
N LEU A 107 -6.66 17.72 -2.73
CA LEU A 107 -5.69 17.92 -3.82
C LEU A 107 -6.33 17.83 -5.21
N ARG A 108 -7.37 17.02 -5.39
CA ARG A 108 -8.06 16.92 -6.68
C ARG A 108 -9.04 18.08 -6.90
N MET A 109 -9.69 18.60 -5.85
CA MET A 109 -10.56 19.78 -5.97
C MET A 109 -9.78 21.09 -6.07
N SER A 110 -8.56 21.18 -5.54
CA SER A 110 -7.73 22.37 -5.69
C SER A 110 -7.24 22.58 -7.14
N GLN A 111 -7.07 21.50 -7.92
CA GLN A 111 -6.62 21.58 -9.32
C GLN A 111 -7.49 22.51 -10.19
N PRO A 112 -8.82 22.32 -10.30
CA PRO A 112 -9.65 23.20 -11.12
C PRO A 112 -9.67 24.65 -10.61
N ILE A 113 -9.55 24.87 -9.29
CA ILE A 113 -9.48 26.23 -8.71
C ILE A 113 -8.18 26.93 -9.16
N LEU A 114 -7.05 26.23 -9.06
CA LEU A 114 -5.74 26.75 -9.47
C LEU A 114 -5.68 27.00 -10.99
N ILE A 115 -6.27 26.11 -11.79
CA ILE A 115 -6.41 26.30 -13.24
C ILE A 115 -7.30 27.51 -13.54
N GLY A 116 -8.43 27.66 -12.85
CA GLY A 116 -9.32 28.81 -12.99
C GLY A 116 -8.62 30.14 -12.69
N GLY A 117 -7.85 30.20 -11.60
CA GLY A 117 -7.04 31.37 -11.26
C GLY A 117 -5.95 31.66 -12.29
N LEU A 118 -5.34 30.63 -12.88
CA LEU A 118 -4.38 30.79 -13.98
C LEU A 118 -5.05 31.27 -15.28
N LEU A 119 -6.24 30.78 -15.60
CA LEU A 119 -7.01 31.19 -16.78
C LEU A 119 -7.49 32.64 -16.68
N GLU A 120 -7.74 33.13 -15.47
CA GLU A 120 -8.15 34.51 -15.23
C GLU A 120 -7.13 35.53 -15.76
N TYR A 121 -5.84 35.20 -15.73
CA TYR A 121 -4.77 36.03 -16.31
C TYR A 121 -4.94 36.25 -17.82
N PHE A 122 -5.53 35.29 -18.54
CA PHE A 122 -5.70 35.35 -20.00
C PHE A 122 -7.00 36.04 -20.42
N ASN A 123 -7.87 36.44 -19.48
CA ASN A 123 -9.12 37.10 -19.82
C ASN A 123 -8.90 38.54 -20.32
N PRO A 124 -9.39 38.89 -21.52
CA PRO A 124 -9.16 40.20 -22.13
C PRO A 124 -9.89 41.36 -21.42
N ASP A 125 -10.97 41.07 -20.70
CA ASP A 125 -11.83 42.09 -20.05
C ASP A 125 -11.23 42.67 -18.75
N LYS A 126 -10.21 42.03 -18.17
CA LYS A 126 -9.53 42.49 -16.94
C LYS A 126 -8.22 43.20 -17.30
N SER A 127 -8.35 44.37 -17.92
CA SER A 127 -7.24 45.11 -18.55
C SER A 127 -6.36 45.95 -17.61
N ASN A 128 -6.68 46.04 -16.31
CA ASN A 128 -5.89 46.83 -15.38
C ASN A 128 -4.82 45.96 -14.71
N THR A 129 -3.57 46.12 -15.18
CA THR A 129 -2.35 45.49 -14.66
C THR A 129 -2.39 43.95 -14.65
N LYS A 130 -1.94 43.34 -15.75
CA LYS A 130 -1.63 41.91 -15.83
C LYS A 130 -0.56 41.55 -14.80
N ASP A 131 -0.97 41.17 -13.60
CA ASP A 131 -0.05 40.82 -12.54
C ASP A 131 0.57 39.44 -12.82
N LEU A 132 1.74 39.47 -13.47
CA LEU A 132 2.55 38.30 -13.78
C LEU A 132 2.87 37.48 -12.53
N ASN A 133 3.05 38.13 -11.38
CA ASN A 133 3.39 37.43 -10.14
C ASN A 133 2.22 36.56 -9.68
N HIS A 134 0.98 37.05 -9.79
CA HIS A 134 -0.22 36.27 -9.48
C HIS A 134 -0.33 35.02 -10.36
N ALA A 135 -0.09 35.15 -11.68
CA ALA A 135 -0.09 34.01 -12.58
C ALA A 135 1.00 32.98 -12.22
N TYR A 136 2.22 33.43 -11.86
CA TYR A 136 3.29 32.53 -11.41
C TYR A 136 2.95 31.81 -10.10
N TYR A 137 2.26 32.45 -9.16
CA TYR A 137 1.79 31.79 -7.93
C TYR A 137 0.78 30.68 -8.23
N TYR A 138 -0.22 30.92 -9.09
CA TYR A 138 -1.18 29.89 -9.48
C TYR A 138 -0.52 28.75 -10.27
N ALA A 139 0.39 29.07 -11.21
CA ALA A 139 1.10 28.07 -12.00
C ALA A 139 2.04 27.19 -11.14
N SER A 140 2.83 27.80 -10.25
CA SER A 140 3.71 27.07 -9.34
C SER A 140 2.92 26.23 -8.32
N GLY A 141 1.84 26.79 -7.78
CA GLY A 141 0.90 26.07 -6.92
C GLY A 141 0.27 24.86 -7.62
N LEU A 142 -0.13 25.01 -8.89
CA LEU A 142 -0.66 23.91 -9.70
C LEU A 142 0.36 22.79 -9.87
N LEU A 143 1.61 23.15 -10.19
CA LEU A 143 2.72 22.21 -10.38
C LEU A 143 3.01 21.42 -9.09
N LEU A 144 3.11 22.11 -7.96
CA LEU A 144 3.32 21.50 -6.65
C LEU A 144 2.13 20.61 -6.25
N ASN A 145 0.91 21.07 -6.50
CA ASN A 145 -0.30 20.33 -6.18
C ASN A 145 -0.41 19.04 -7.03
N MET A 146 -0.10 19.09 -8.32
CA MET A 146 -0.05 17.92 -9.20
C MET A 146 1.01 16.92 -8.73
N LEU A 147 2.22 17.40 -8.40
CA LEU A 147 3.29 16.54 -7.91
C LEU A 147 2.89 15.85 -6.60
N ALA A 148 2.34 16.60 -5.64
CA ALA A 148 1.87 16.05 -4.37
C ALA A 148 0.73 15.04 -4.57
N ASN A 149 -0.22 15.32 -5.46
CA ASN A 149 -1.33 14.42 -5.77
C ASN A 149 -0.82 13.08 -6.31
N ILE A 150 0.07 13.09 -7.31
CA ILE A 150 0.63 11.89 -7.92
C ILE A 150 1.38 11.05 -6.88
N LEU A 151 2.29 11.68 -6.12
CA LEU A 151 3.11 10.97 -5.13
C LEU A 151 2.26 10.33 -4.03
N LEU A 152 1.32 11.08 -3.44
CA LEU A 152 0.49 10.60 -2.36
C LEU A 152 -0.50 9.53 -2.82
N PHE A 153 -1.12 9.72 -3.99
CA PHE A 153 -2.06 8.76 -4.57
C PHE A 153 -1.40 7.41 -4.86
N HIS A 154 -0.24 7.41 -5.53
CA HIS A 154 0.42 6.14 -5.85
C HIS A 154 0.97 5.44 -4.61
N TYR A 155 1.46 6.21 -3.63
CA TYR A 155 1.93 5.67 -2.37
C TYR A 155 0.79 5.00 -1.57
N SER A 156 -0.34 5.69 -1.38
CA SER A 156 -1.50 5.15 -0.64
C SER A 156 -2.06 3.89 -1.31
N GLN A 157 -2.19 3.89 -2.64
CA GLN A 157 -2.71 2.76 -3.41
C GLN A 157 -1.80 1.52 -3.28
N MET A 158 -0.48 1.72 -3.33
CA MET A 158 0.49 0.64 -3.15
C MET A 158 0.44 0.04 -1.74
N GLU A 159 0.36 0.88 -0.71
CA GLU A 159 0.23 0.42 0.68
C GLU A 159 -1.09 -0.31 0.94
N MET A 160 -2.19 0.17 0.36
CA MET A 160 -3.50 -0.48 0.47
C MET A 160 -3.51 -1.84 -0.22
N GLY A 161 -2.91 -1.94 -1.42
CA GLY A 161 -2.70 -3.23 -2.10
C GLY A 161 -1.82 -4.19 -1.30
N HIS A 162 -0.74 -3.68 -0.70
CA HIS A 162 0.14 -4.46 0.16
C HIS A 162 -0.56 -5.01 1.40
N LEU A 163 -1.43 -4.20 2.03
CA LEU A 163 -2.26 -4.62 3.15
C LEU A 163 -3.25 -5.72 2.71
N GLY A 164 -3.88 -5.58 1.55
CA GLY A 164 -4.74 -6.62 0.96
C GLY A 164 -4.01 -7.94 0.75
N MET A 165 -2.77 -7.90 0.27
CA MET A 165 -1.92 -9.09 0.14
C MET A 165 -1.66 -9.77 1.49
N LYS A 166 -1.38 -9.00 2.55
CA LYS A 166 -1.17 -9.53 3.91
C LYS A 166 -2.40 -10.26 4.43
N ILE A 167 -3.58 -9.68 4.24
CA ILE A 167 -4.86 -10.29 4.64
C ILE A 167 -5.03 -11.64 3.95
N ARG A 168 -4.83 -11.68 2.62
CA ARG A 168 -4.93 -12.93 1.83
C ARG A 168 -3.96 -13.99 2.33
N VAL A 169 -2.68 -13.63 2.50
CA VAL A 169 -1.63 -14.56 2.96
C VAL A 169 -1.94 -15.11 4.36
N ALA A 170 -2.40 -14.26 5.29
CA ALA A 170 -2.77 -14.69 6.63
C ALA A 170 -3.92 -15.71 6.60
N CYS A 171 -4.99 -15.41 5.86
CA CYS A 171 -6.15 -16.30 5.72
C CYS A 171 -5.77 -17.64 5.08
N CYS A 172 -5.02 -17.62 3.97
CA CYS A 172 -4.57 -18.85 3.30
C CYS A 172 -3.70 -19.72 4.21
N SER A 173 -2.79 -19.11 4.98
CA SER A 173 -1.96 -19.84 5.95
C SER A 173 -2.82 -20.57 6.99
N GLU A 174 -3.84 -19.91 7.55
CA GLU A 174 -4.69 -20.53 8.57
C GLU A 174 -5.65 -21.59 8.00
N ILE A 175 -6.19 -21.37 6.80
CA ILE A 175 -6.98 -22.40 6.10
C ILE A 175 -6.13 -23.65 5.86
N TYR A 176 -4.91 -23.49 5.33
CA TYR A 176 -4.01 -24.60 5.07
C TYR A 176 -3.70 -25.40 6.35
N LYS A 177 -3.37 -24.71 7.45
CA LYS A 177 -3.12 -25.37 8.76
C LYS A 177 -4.35 -26.09 9.31
N LYS A 178 -5.56 -25.63 8.99
CA LYS A 178 -6.81 -26.25 9.45
C LYS A 178 -7.22 -27.45 8.60
N VAL A 179 -6.93 -27.41 7.30
CA VAL A 179 -7.26 -28.47 6.34
C VAL A 179 -6.24 -29.62 6.37
N LYS A 180 -4.94 -29.32 6.51
CA LYS A 180 -3.86 -30.33 6.48
C LYS A 180 -4.09 -31.53 7.42
N PRO A 181 -4.48 -31.37 8.69
CA PRO A 181 -4.75 -32.50 9.59
C PRO A 181 -5.99 -33.31 9.22
N ARG A 182 -6.94 -32.73 8.47
CA ARG A 182 -8.15 -33.42 8.01
C ARG A 182 -7.87 -34.27 6.77
N LEU A 183 -6.99 -33.80 5.89
CA LEU A 183 -6.56 -34.57 4.71
C LEU A 183 -5.68 -35.76 5.08
N ALA A 184 -4.88 -35.66 6.15
CA ALA A 184 -4.04 -36.78 6.62
C ALA A 184 -4.83 -37.91 7.30
N LYS A 185 -6.17 -37.80 7.41
CA LYS A 185 -7.05 -38.84 7.96
C LYS A 185 -7.77 -39.66 6.87
N TRP A 186 -7.51 -39.34 5.60
CA TRP A 186 -7.92 -40.11 4.42
C TRP A 186 -6.70 -40.79 3.83
#